data_AF-A0A7V4GV77-F1
#
_entry.id   AF-A0A7V4GV77-F1
#
_cell.length_a   1.000
_cell.length_b   1.000
_cell.length_c   1.000
_cell.angle_alpha   90.00
_cell.angle_beta   90.00
_cell.angle_gamma   90.00
#
_symmetry.space_group_name_H-M   'P 1'
#
loop_
_entity.id
_entity.type
_entity.pdbx_description
1 polymer ?
#
loop_
_entity_poly.entity_id
_entity_poly.type
_entity_poly.pdbx_seq_one_letter_code
_entity_poly.pdbx_strand_id
1 'polypeptide(L)'
;MHGYALSRWVEELTEGKIRLSYGALYPVLHKLERENILTKRSENYNNRVRIYYGLTPRGESLVSEKINEMKEFLESLRRIVELKSGLNYV
;
A
#
# COMPACT_ATOMS: atom_id res chain seq x y z
N MET A 1 -0.31 -8.75 9.72
CA MET A 1 0.38 -7.59 10.37
C MET A 1 -0.68 -6.67 11.00
N HIS A 2 -0.39 -5.95 12.09
CA HIS A 2 -1.34 -4.97 12.66
C HIS A 2 -1.08 -3.55 12.13
N GLY A 3 -2.09 -2.66 12.20
CA GLY A 3 -2.06 -1.34 11.54
C GLY A 3 -0.82 -0.49 11.83
N TYR A 4 -0.40 -0.38 13.09
CA TYR A 4 0.83 0.34 13.46
C TYR A 4 2.10 -0.25 12.82
N ALA A 5 2.23 -1.58 12.78
CA ALA A 5 3.38 -2.22 12.16
C ALA A 5 3.40 -1.96 10.65
N LEU A 6 2.24 -1.88 10.00
CA LEU A 6 2.15 -1.56 8.58
C LEU A 6 2.60 -0.12 8.28
N SER A 7 2.16 0.87 9.06
CA SER A 7 2.63 2.25 8.88
C SER A 7 4.13 2.40 9.09
N ARG A 8 4.68 1.71 10.10
CA ARG A 8 6.12 1.69 10.39
C ARG A 8 6.92 1.02 9.28
N TRP A 9 6.44 -0.11 8.79
CA TRP A 9 7.10 -0.86 7.72
C TRP A 9 7.18 -0.03 6.42
N VAL A 10 6.10 0.68 6.05
CA VAL A 10 6.13 1.57 4.87
C VAL A 10 7.08 2.75 5.06
N GLU A 11 7.07 3.35 6.26
CA GLU A 11 8.00 4.44 6.59
C GLU A 11 9.46 3.97 6.46
N GLU A 12 9.79 2.81 7.01
CA GLU A 12 11.14 2.24 6.96
C GLU A 12 11.55 1.84 5.54
N LEU A 13 10.67 1.14 4.80
CA LEU A 13 10.91 0.73 3.41
C LEU A 13 11.17 1.92 2.48
N THR A 14 10.56 3.07 2.78
CA THR A 14 10.66 4.26 1.95
C THR A 14 11.66 5.29 2.49
N GLU A 15 12.50 4.91 3.46
CA GLU A 15 13.48 5.80 4.09
C GLU A 15 12.84 7.09 4.64
N GLY A 16 11.63 6.96 5.17
CA GLY A 16 10.85 8.07 5.72
C GLY A 16 10.17 8.97 4.70
N LYS A 17 10.31 8.70 3.38
CA LYS A 17 9.71 9.50 2.31
C LYS A 17 8.19 9.34 2.25
N ILE A 18 7.66 8.18 2.63
CA ILE A 18 6.21 7.95 2.74
C ILE A 18 5.86 7.68 4.19
N ARG A 19 5.01 8.55 4.76
CA ARG A 19 4.48 8.40 6.12
C ARG A 19 2.97 8.27 6.06
N LEU A 20 2.48 7.08 6.39
CA LEU A 20 1.04 6.82 6.44
C LEU A 20 0.50 7.27 7.80
N SER A 21 -0.35 8.30 7.80
CA SER A 21 -1.08 8.70 8.99
C SER A 21 -2.14 7.65 9.34
N TYR A 22 -2.48 7.52 10.61
CA TYR A 22 -3.59 6.64 11.03
C TYR A 22 -4.92 7.03 10.38
N GLY A 23 -5.14 8.34 10.21
CA GLY A 23 -6.33 8.88 9.55
C GLY A 23 -6.43 8.51 8.07
N ALA A 24 -5.30 8.24 7.40
CA ALA A 24 -5.29 7.74 6.02
C ALA A 24 -5.34 6.21 5.96
N LEU A 25 -4.63 5.53 6.87
CA LEU A 25 -4.46 4.08 6.82
C LEU A 25 -5.73 3.30 7.17
N TYR A 26 -6.37 3.62 8.30
CA TYR A 26 -7.49 2.82 8.80
C TYR A 26 -8.73 2.87 7.90
N PRO A 27 -9.14 4.02 7.31
CA PRO A 27 -10.24 4.04 6.35
C PRO A 27 -10.01 3.12 5.15
N VAL A 28 -8.77 3.03 4.65
CA VAL A 28 -8.41 2.13 3.55
C VAL A 28 -8.51 0.67 4.01
N LEU A 29 -7.95 0.32 5.17
CA LEU A 29 -8.07 -1.04 5.70
C LEU A 29 -9.53 -1.46 5.90
N HIS A 30 -10.38 -0.56 6.41
CA HIS A 30 -11.82 -0.82 6.54
C HIS A 30 -12.52 -0.98 5.20
N LYS A 31 -12.14 -0.20 4.17
CA LYS A 31 -12.68 -0.35 2.82
C LYS A 31 -12.32 -1.73 2.25
N LEU A 32 -11.04 -2.10 2.31
CA LEU A 32 -10.55 -3.39 1.80
C LEU A 32 -11.15 -4.59 2.55
N GLU A 33 -11.43 -4.45 3.84
CA GLU A 33 -12.19 -5.44 4.61
C GLU A 33 -13.62 -5.59 4.07
N ARG A 34 -14.37 -4.48 3.90
CA ARG A 34 -15.75 -4.51 3.37
C ARG A 34 -15.84 -5.10 1.96
N GLU A 35 -14.78 -4.95 1.17
CA GLU A 35 -14.67 -5.51 -0.19
C GLU A 35 -14.21 -6.98 -0.20
N ASN A 36 -14.01 -7.59 0.97
CA ASN A 36 -13.51 -8.96 1.14
C ASN A 36 -12.12 -9.17 0.51
N ILE A 37 -11.30 -8.12 0.48
CA ILE A 37 -9.89 -8.16 0.06
C ILE A 37 -9.01 -8.52 1.25
N LEU A 38 -9.37 -8.04 2.44
CA LEU A 38 -8.70 -8.36 3.69
C LEU A 38 -9.63 -9.11 4.63
N THR A 39 -9.04 -10.03 5.40
CA THR A 39 -9.61 -10.56 6.64
C THR A 39 -9.01 -9.83 7.84
N LYS A 40 -9.75 -9.77 8.94
CA LYS A 40 -9.24 -9.29 10.22
C LYS A 40 -9.40 -10.36 11.31
N ARG A 41 -8.43 -10.43 12.22
CA ARG A 41 -8.54 -11.17 13.48
C ARG A 41 -8.18 -10.29 14.66
N SER A 42 -8.91 -10.41 15.76
CA SER A 42 -8.59 -9.74 17.01
C SER A 42 -7.89 -10.69 17.96
N GLU A 43 -6.79 -10.24 18.56
CA GLU A 43 -6.07 -10.97 19.60
C GLU A 43 -5.86 -10.07 20.82
N ASN A 44 -6.01 -10.65 22.01
CA ASN A 44 -5.63 -9.99 23.25
C ASN A 44 -4.13 -10.16 23.46
N TYR A 45 -3.42 -9.04 23.51
CA TYR A 45 -1.99 -9.02 23.81
C TYR A 45 -1.73 -7.96 24.87
N ASN A 46 -1.23 -8.37 26.04
CA ASN A 46 -0.96 -7.51 27.20
C ASN A 46 -2.16 -6.63 27.58
N ASN A 47 -3.34 -7.24 27.73
CA ASN A 47 -4.60 -6.56 28.08
C ASN A 47 -5.04 -5.48 27.07
N ARG A 48 -4.55 -5.56 25.82
CA ARG A 48 -4.94 -4.70 24.70
C ARG A 48 -5.37 -5.54 23.51
N VAL A 49 -6.50 -5.18 22.90
CA VAL A 49 -6.96 -5.79 21.66
C VAL A 49 -6.11 -5.29 20.49
N ARG A 50 -5.48 -6.22 19.76
CA ARG A 50 -4.76 -5.95 18.52
C ARG A 50 -5.53 -6.53 17.34
N ILE A 51 -5.69 -5.74 16.28
CA ILE A 51 -6.29 -6.19 15.03
C ILE A 51 -5.17 -6.52 14.05
N TYR A 52 -5.16 -7.77 13.59
CA TYR A 52 -4.26 -8.24 12.54
C TYR A 52 -5.05 -8.42 11.25
N TYR A 53 -4.43 -7.98 10.16
CA TYR A 53 -4.96 -8.12 8.81
C TYR A 53 -4.19 -9.20 8.04
N GLY A 54 -4.92 -9.92 7.18
CA GLY A 54 -4.39 -10.86 6.19
C GLY A 54 -5.15 -10.74 4.87
N LEU A 55 -4.52 -11.11 3.76
CA LEU A 55 -5.18 -11.14 2.46
C LEU A 55 -6.16 -12.31 2.37
N THR A 56 -7.24 -12.13 1.62
CA THR A 56 -8.05 -13.24 1.09
C THR A 56 -7.45 -13.74 -0.22
N PRO A 57 -7.88 -14.90 -0.75
CA PRO A 57 -7.47 -15.32 -2.10
C PRO A 57 -7.79 -14.26 -3.18
N ARG A 58 -8.93 -13.57 -3.04
CA ARG A 58 -9.27 -12.43 -3.91
C ARG A 58 -8.29 -11.28 -3.75
N GLY A 59 -7.87 -11.00 -2.51
CA GLY A 59 -6.89 -9.96 -2.23
C GLY A 59 -5.51 -10.25 -2.79
N GLU A 60 -5.07 -11.50 -2.79
CA GLU A 60 -3.79 -11.89 -3.42
C GLU A 60 -3.78 -11.63 -4.93
N SER A 61 -4.89 -11.97 -5.61
CA SER A 61 -5.05 -11.64 -7.03
C SER A 61 -5.06 -10.13 -7.28
N LEU A 62 -5.76 -9.37 -6.45
CA LEU A 62 -5.82 -7.90 -6.56
C LEU A 62 -4.45 -7.25 -6.33
N VAL A 63 -3.65 -7.77 -5.40
CA VAL A 63 -2.28 -7.27 -5.18
C VAL A 63 -1.45 -7.42 -6.44
N SER A 64 -1.54 -8.57 -7.12
CA SER A 64 -0.81 -8.82 -8.37
C SER A 64 -1.22 -7.84 -9.47
N GLU A 65 -2.54 -7.59 -9.62
CA GLU A 65 -3.08 -6.60 -10.54
C GLU A 65 -2.56 -5.19 -10.24
N LYS A 66 -2.65 -4.74 -8.98
CA LYS A 66 -2.22 -3.40 -8.57
C LYS A 66 -0.72 -3.19 -8.70
N ILE A 67 0.09 -4.21 -8.49
CA ILE A 67 1.53 -4.16 -8.73
C ILE A 67 1.82 -3.96 -10.22
N ASN A 68 1.12 -4.66 -11.10
CA ASN A 68 1.30 -4.51 -12.55
C ASN A 68 0.87 -3.11 -13.02
N GLU A 69 -0.29 -2.63 -12.59
CA GLU A 69 -0.76 -1.27 -12.88
C GLU A 69 0.25 -0.21 -12.42
N MET A 70 0.80 -0.36 -11.21
CA MET A 70 1.81 0.55 -10.69
C MET A 70 3.11 0.52 -11.50
N LYS A 71 3.56 -0.66 -11.96
CA LYS A 71 4.74 -0.79 -12.82
C LYS A 71 4.53 -0.08 -14.17
N GLU A 72 3.39 -0.29 -14.81
CA GLU A 72 3.05 0.37 -16.08
C GLU A 72 2.99 1.89 -15.93
N PHE A 73 2.45 2.37 -14.81
CA PHE A 73 2.41 3.79 -14.48
C PHE A 73 3.82 4.37 -14.30
N LEU A 74 4.69 3.67 -13.56
CA LEU A 74 6.08 4.09 -13.36
C LEU A 74 6.86 4.13 -14.68
N GLU A 75 6.67 3.15 -15.56
CA GLU A 75 7.29 3.15 -16.89
C GLU A 75 6.81 4.33 -17.74
N SER A 76 5.53 4.68 -17.65
CA SER A 76 4.98 5.86 -18.33
C SER A 76 5.60 7.15 -17.82
N LEU A 77 5.70 7.31 -16.49
CA LEU A 77 6.36 8.47 -15.88
C LEU A 77 7.83 8.56 -16.25
N ARG A 78 8.54 7.42 -16.24
CA ARG A 78 9.94 7.34 -16.63
C ARG A 78 10.15 7.87 -18.06
N ARG A 79 9.32 7.46 -19.01
CA ARG A 79 9.38 7.98 -20.39
C ARG A 79 9.18 9.49 -20.44
N ILE A 80 8.24 10.04 -19.66
CA ILE A 80 8.00 11.48 -19.57
C ILE A 80 9.21 12.23 -19.01
N VAL A 81 9.86 11.70 -17.98
CA VAL A 81 11.04 12.32 -17.35
C VAL A 81 12.27 12.22 -18.24
N GLU A 82 12.49 11.07 -18.89
CA GLU A 82 13.60 10.86 -19.83
C GLU A 82 13.44 11.64 -21.14
N LEU A 83 12.21 12.08 -21.46
CA LEU A 83 11.91 12.82 -22.69
C LEU A 83 12.60 14.18 -22.82
N LYS A 84 13.34 14.71 -21.83
CA LYS A 84 14.19 15.91 -22.02
C LYS A 84 15.50 15.91 -21.25
N SER A 85 16.52 15.36 -21.89
CA SER A 85 17.85 15.99 -21.99
C SER A 85 18.16 16.53 -23.39
N GLY A 86 17.21 16.50 -24.34
CA GLY A 86 17.47 16.91 -25.73
C GLY A 86 16.27 17.16 -26.64
N LEU A 87 15.14 17.69 -26.14
CA LEU A 87 14.11 18.22 -27.06
C LEU A 87 14.42 19.67 -27.41
N ASN A 88 15.22 19.83 -28.47
CA ASN A 88 15.04 20.94 -29.39
C ASN A 88 13.62 20.82 -29.96
N TYR A 89 12.77 21.79 -29.64
CA TYR A 89 11.56 21.99 -30.43
C TYR A 89 12.01 22.45 -31.82
N VAL A 90 11.82 21.61 -32.82
CA VAL A 90 11.78 22.00 -34.24
C VAL A 90 10.32 22.12 -34.63
#